data_AF-A0A538M8T2-F1
#
_entry.id   AF-A0A538M8T2-F1
#
_cell.length_a   1.000
_cell.length_b   1.000
_cell.length_c   1.000
_cell.angle_alpha   90.00
_cell.angle_beta   90.00
_cell.angle_gamma   90.00
#
_symmetry.space_group_name_H-M   'P 1'
#
loop_
_entity.id
_entity.type
_entity.pdbx_description
1 polymer ?
#
loop_
_entity_poly.entity_id
_entity_poly.type
_entity_poly.pdbx_seq_one_letter_code
_entity_poly.pdbx_strand_id
1 'polypeptide(L)'
;MWTMLVFFAWVIWFWLLITVFSDIFRRHDISGWGKAGWTVFVIILPFLGVFIYMIAESKGMAERSAKQVQAAQTQTDDYIRQVAAQGDPASQIAQAKTLLDSGAINQQEFDALKQKALAAPA
;
A
#
# COMPACT_ATOMS: atom_id res chain seq x y z
N MET A 1 -10.32 4.35 -15.23
CA MET A 1 -11.41 5.35 -15.14
C MET A 1 -11.12 6.44 -14.12
N TRP A 2 -10.76 6.10 -12.87
CA TRP A 2 -10.38 7.08 -11.83
C TRP A 2 -9.23 8.03 -12.24
N THR A 3 -8.18 7.50 -12.84
CA THR A 3 -7.02 8.28 -13.31
C THR A 3 -7.39 9.33 -14.37
N MET A 4 -8.37 9.04 -15.24
CA MET A 4 -8.86 9.98 -16.24
C MET A 4 -9.62 11.15 -15.59
N LEU A 5 -10.45 10.88 -14.57
CA LEU A 5 -11.17 11.92 -13.82
C LEU A 5 -10.21 12.83 -13.07
N VAL A 6 -9.21 12.24 -12.40
CA VAL A 6 -8.17 13.01 -11.69
C VAL A 6 -7.38 13.89 -12.66
N PHE A 7 -6.97 13.35 -13.81
CA PHE A 7 -6.29 14.11 -14.85
C PHE A 7 -7.14 15.29 -15.35
N PHE A 8 -8.41 15.05 -15.66
CA PHE A 8 -9.33 16.10 -16.13
C PHE A 8 -9.56 17.19 -15.08
N ALA A 9 -9.71 16.80 -13.81
CA ALA A 9 -9.80 17.73 -12.69
C ALA A 9 -8.55 18.62 -12.58
N TRP A 10 -7.36 18.06 -12.77
CA TRP A 10 -6.11 18.83 -12.82
C TRP A 10 -6.07 19.81 -13.99
N VAL A 11 -6.53 19.41 -15.18
CA VAL A 11 -6.60 20.31 -16.35
C VAL A 11 -7.54 21.48 -16.08
N ILE A 12 -8.75 21.22 -15.59
CA ILE A 12 -9.71 22.27 -15.23
C ILE A 12 -9.12 23.19 -14.15
N TRP A 13 -8.47 22.63 -13.13
CA TRP A 13 -7.85 23.38 -12.06
C TRP A 13 -6.82 24.40 -12.58
N PHE A 14 -5.87 23.95 -13.40
CA PHE A 14 -4.88 24.85 -14.00
C PHE A 14 -5.51 25.86 -14.97
N TRP A 15 -6.52 25.44 -15.74
CA TRP A 15 -7.25 26.33 -16.63
C TRP A 15 -7.97 27.46 -15.87
N LEU A 16 -8.61 27.13 -14.74
CA LEU A 16 -9.23 28.12 -13.85
C LEU A 16 -8.19 29.07 -13.26
N LEU A 17 -7.04 28.58 -12.81
CA LEU A 17 -5.95 29.43 -12.33
C LEU A 17 -5.53 30.45 -13.40
N ILE A 18 -5.22 29.99 -14.61
CA ILE A 18 -4.80 30.88 -15.72
C ILE A 18 -5.92 31.88 -16.06
N THR A 19 -7.18 31.46 -16.04
CA THR A 19 -8.33 32.32 -16.33
C THR A 19 -8.50 33.41 -15.26
N VAL A 20 -8.38 33.05 -13.98
CA VAL A 20 -8.44 34.00 -12.86
C VAL A 20 -7.26 34.97 -12.92
N PHE A 21 -6.05 34.48 -13.20
CA PHE A 21 -4.89 35.34 -13.43
C PHE A 21 -5.15 36.33 -14.58
N SER A 22 -5.61 35.82 -15.73
CA SER A 22 -5.91 36.65 -16.89
C SER A 22 -6.96 37.71 -16.59
N ASP A 23 -7.99 37.40 -15.81
CA ASP A 23 -9.02 38.37 -15.40
C ASP A 23 -8.45 39.46 -14.47
N ILE A 24 -7.63 39.09 -13.49
CA ILE A 24 -6.94 40.04 -12.58
C ILE A 24 -6.05 40.99 -13.37
N PHE A 25 -5.33 40.49 -14.38
CA PHE A 25 -4.47 41.33 -15.20
C PHE A 25 -5.26 42.22 -16.16
N ARG A 26 -6.35 41.72 -16.73
CA ARG A 26 -7.24 42.45 -17.66
C ARG A 26 -8.05 43.54 -16.97
N ARG A 27 -8.28 43.41 -15.66
CA ARG A 27 -8.87 44.47 -14.83
C ARG A 27 -7.93 45.67 -14.73
N HIS A 28 -8.35 46.79 -15.30
CA HIS A 28 -7.59 48.07 -15.27
C HIS A 28 -7.98 48.96 -14.08
N ASP A 29 -9.03 48.57 -13.35
CA ASP A 29 -9.57 49.20 -12.14
C ASP A 29 -8.75 48.88 -10.87
N ILE A 30 -7.87 47.86 -10.94
CA ILE A 30 -7.05 47.41 -9.80
C ILE A 30 -5.60 47.92 -9.95
N SER A 31 -5.07 48.55 -8.89
CA SER A 31 -3.68 48.98 -8.83
C SER A 31 -2.70 47.80 -8.92
N GLY A 32 -1.47 48.04 -9.38
CA GLY A 32 -0.45 46.98 -9.51
C GLY A 32 -0.20 46.20 -8.21
N TRP A 33 -0.27 46.88 -7.05
CA TRP A 33 -0.21 46.26 -5.73
C TRP A 33 -1.42 45.36 -5.41
N GLY A 34 -2.62 45.78 -5.84
CA GLY A 34 -3.80 44.92 -5.75
C GLY A 34 -3.66 43.66 -6.59
N LYS A 35 -3.12 43.76 -7.81
CA LYS A 35 -2.84 42.58 -8.67
C LYS A 35 -1.82 41.64 -8.04
N ALA A 36 -0.77 42.19 -7.42
CA ALA A 36 0.24 41.40 -6.70
C ALA A 36 -0.37 40.68 -5.50
N GLY A 37 -1.19 41.35 -4.69
CA GLY A 37 -1.89 40.74 -3.56
C GLY A 37 -2.82 39.60 -4.00
N TRP A 38 -3.62 39.81 -5.03
CA TRP A 38 -4.51 38.77 -5.59
C TRP A 38 -3.73 37.58 -6.15
N THR A 39 -2.62 37.83 -6.84
CA THR A 39 -1.72 36.79 -7.34
C THR A 39 -1.21 35.90 -6.21
N VAL A 40 -0.69 36.51 -5.16
CA VAL A 40 -0.19 35.79 -3.98
C VAL A 40 -1.30 35.00 -3.31
N PHE A 41 -2.48 35.60 -3.16
CA PHE A 41 -3.64 34.93 -2.56
C PHE A 41 -4.05 33.68 -3.33
N VAL A 42 -4.20 33.78 -4.66
CA VAL A 42 -4.57 32.65 -5.54
C VAL A 42 -3.54 31.51 -5.48
N ILE A 43 -2.26 31.84 -5.31
CA ILE A 43 -1.19 30.83 -5.16
C ILE A 43 -1.24 30.16 -3.79
N ILE A 44 -1.40 30.93 -2.71
CA ILE A 44 -1.29 30.42 -1.34
C ILE A 44 -2.54 29.65 -0.89
N LEU A 45 -3.74 30.08 -1.30
CA LEU A 45 -5.02 29.49 -0.89
C LEU A 45 -5.09 27.96 -1.07
N PRO A 46 -4.70 27.36 -2.21
CA PRO A 46 -4.71 25.91 -2.34
C PRO A 46 -3.77 25.21 -1.36
N PHE A 47 -2.57 25.75 -1.10
CA PHE A 47 -1.67 25.18 -0.08
C PHE A 47 -2.27 25.30 1.32
N LEU A 48 -2.90 26.43 1.63
CA LEU A 48 -3.57 26.63 2.90
C LEU A 48 -4.68 25.60 3.12
N GLY A 49 -5.48 25.30 2.08
CA GLY A 49 -6.50 24.25 2.12
C GLY A 49 -5.90 22.86 2.41
N VAL A 50 -4.79 22.51 1.74
CA VAL A 50 -4.08 21.25 1.99
C VAL A 50 -3.53 21.19 3.41
N PHE A 51 -2.92 22.27 3.91
CA PHE A 51 -2.39 22.31 5.27
C PHE A 51 -3.49 22.24 6.33
N ILE A 52 -4.60 22.96 6.16
CA ILE A 52 -5.76 22.85 7.05
C ILE A 52 -6.28 21.42 7.06
N TYR A 53 -6.46 20.81 5.87
CA TYR A 53 -6.89 19.42 5.75
C TYR A 53 -5.94 18.46 6.47
N MET A 54 -4.63 18.63 6.27
CA MET A 54 -3.62 17.78 6.89
C MET A 54 -3.60 17.93 8.41
N ILE A 55 -3.79 19.15 8.94
CA ILE A 55 -3.87 19.39 10.39
C ILE A 55 -5.15 18.76 10.96
N ALA A 56 -6.31 18.97 10.30
CA ALA A 56 -7.60 18.44 10.72
C ALA A 56 -7.65 16.90 10.68
N GLU A 57 -7.07 16.29 9.65
CA GLU A 57 -7.12 14.84 9.39
C GLU A 57 -5.84 14.09 9.87
N SER A 58 -4.94 14.78 10.58
CA SER A 58 -3.64 14.23 11.02
C SER A 58 -3.76 12.93 11.83
N LYS A 59 -4.78 12.83 12.69
CA LYS A 59 -4.97 11.67 13.58
C LYS A 59 -5.49 10.42 12.85
N GLY A 60 -6.30 10.59 11.80
CA GLY A 60 -6.94 9.48 11.10
C GLY A 60 -5.98 8.65 10.24
N MET A 61 -4.91 9.27 9.72
CA MET A 61 -3.94 8.57 8.86
C MET A 61 -3.00 7.66 9.65
N ALA A 62 -2.52 8.11 10.83
CA ALA A 62 -1.62 7.31 11.66
C ALA A 62 -2.28 6.02 12.16
N GLU A 63 -3.54 6.10 12.62
CA GLU A 63 -4.29 4.94 13.11
C GLU A 63 -4.60 3.93 12.00
N ARG A 64 -4.96 4.40 10.80
CA ARG A 64 -5.25 3.54 9.65
C ARG A 64 -3.99 2.85 9.14
N SER A 65 -2.87 3.58 9.03
CA SER A 65 -1.58 3.01 8.64
C SER A 65 -1.10 1.97 9.66
N ALA A 66 -1.23 2.24 10.96
CA ALA A 66 -0.88 1.27 12.00
C ALA A 66 -1.72 -0.02 11.90
N LYS A 67 -3.04 0.10 11.73
CA LYS A 67 -3.93 -1.07 11.53
C LYS A 67 -3.62 -1.86 10.26
N GLN A 68 -3.29 -1.19 9.16
CA GLN A 68 -2.92 -1.84 7.91
C GLN A 68 -1.59 -2.59 8.02
N VAL A 69 -0.59 -1.99 8.68
CA VAL A 69 0.70 -2.63 8.93
C VAL A 69 0.52 -3.85 9.84
N GLN A 70 -0.28 -3.74 10.90
CA GLN A 70 -0.60 -4.88 11.77
C GLN A 70 -1.32 -6.00 11.01
N ALA A 71 -2.35 -5.66 10.22
CA ALA A 71 -3.09 -6.66 9.44
C ALA A 71 -2.20 -7.37 8.40
N ALA A 72 -1.29 -6.63 7.75
CA ALA A 72 -0.33 -7.20 6.80
C ALA A 72 0.70 -8.11 7.49
N GLN A 73 1.17 -7.74 8.69
CA GLN A 73 2.04 -8.60 9.50
C GLN A 73 1.31 -9.89 9.90
N THR A 74 0.08 -9.81 10.41
CA THR A 74 -0.68 -11.01 10.80
C THR A 74 -0.90 -11.97 9.62
N GLN A 75 -1.24 -11.46 8.44
CA GLN A 75 -1.40 -12.31 7.25
C GLN A 75 -0.09 -12.97 6.82
N THR A 76 1.04 -12.26 6.96
CA THR A 76 2.37 -12.78 6.63
C THR A 76 2.79 -13.83 7.65
N ASP A 77 2.61 -13.57 8.94
CA ASP A 77 2.92 -14.50 10.03
C ASP A 77 2.07 -15.78 9.93
N ASP A 78 0.77 -15.65 9.65
CA ASP A 78 -0.13 -16.79 9.44
C ASP A 78 0.32 -17.63 8.23
N TYR A 79 0.69 -16.98 7.12
CA TYR A 79 1.21 -17.68 5.94
C TYR A 79 2.53 -18.40 6.25
N ILE A 80 3.48 -17.74 6.91
CA ILE A 80 4.76 -18.34 7.32
C ILE A 80 4.51 -19.52 8.27
N ARG A 81 3.61 -19.38 9.24
CA ARG A 81 3.28 -20.44 10.20
C ARG A 81 2.63 -21.63 9.51
N GLN A 82 1.77 -21.40 8.53
CA GLN A 82 1.11 -22.46 7.77
C GLN A 82 2.08 -23.22 6.87
N VAL A 83 3.00 -22.50 6.20
CA VAL A 83 4.06 -23.10 5.38
C VAL A 83 5.08 -23.84 6.25
N ALA A 84 5.48 -23.27 7.38
CA ALA A 84 6.39 -23.92 8.33
C ALA A 84 5.75 -25.17 8.98
N ALA A 85 4.45 -25.13 9.30
CA ALA A 85 3.72 -26.29 9.81
C ALA A 85 3.56 -27.41 8.76
N GLN A 86 3.46 -27.07 7.47
CA GLN A 86 3.51 -28.05 6.37
C GLN A 86 4.93 -28.56 6.09
N GLY A 87 5.95 -27.80 6.48
CA GLY A 87 7.36 -28.13 6.33
C GLY A 87 7.97 -28.96 7.46
N ASP A 88 7.26 -29.19 8.57
CA ASP A 88 7.80 -29.91 9.74
C ASP A 88 8.31 -31.31 9.34
N PRO A 89 9.62 -31.61 9.50
CA PRO A 89 10.21 -32.91 9.21
C PRO A 89 9.46 -34.09 9.83
N ALA A 90 8.89 -33.92 11.02
CA ALA A 90 8.13 -34.97 11.69
C ALA A 90 6.84 -35.32 10.93
N SER A 91 6.13 -34.31 10.41
CA SER A 91 4.92 -34.49 9.62
C SER A 91 5.20 -35.18 8.27
N GLN A 92 6.33 -34.87 7.64
CA GLN A 92 6.77 -35.49 6.38
C GLN A 92 7.15 -36.96 6.60
N ILE A 93 7.84 -37.28 7.71
CA ILE A 93 8.17 -38.67 8.07
C ILE A 93 6.90 -39.48 8.39
N ALA A 94 5.93 -38.87 9.07
CA ALA A 94 4.64 -39.51 9.36
C ALA A 94 3.87 -39.85 8.08
N GLN A 95 3.79 -38.92 7.11
CA GLN A 95 3.19 -39.18 5.80
C GLN A 95 3.93 -40.27 5.02
N ALA A 96 5.26 -40.24 5.03
CA ALA A 96 6.08 -41.28 4.40
C ALA A 96 5.81 -42.67 5.01
N LYS A 97 5.57 -42.75 6.33
CA LYS A 97 5.22 -44.01 6.98
C LYS A 97 3.84 -44.52 6.54
N THR A 98 2.85 -43.65 6.36
CA THR A 98 1.55 -44.03 5.82
C THR A 98 1.66 -44.58 4.39
N LEU A 99 2.55 -44.02 3.56
CA LEU A 99 2.82 -44.54 2.22
C LEU A 99 3.47 -45.92 2.25
N LEU A 100 4.37 -46.17 3.22
CA LEU A 100 4.98 -47.48 3.41
C LEU A 100 3.95 -48.51 3.89
N ASP A 101 3.13 -48.15 4.87
CA ASP A 101 2.11 -49.02 5.46
C ASP A 101 0.98 -49.34 4.44
N SER A 102 0.72 -48.44 3.49
CA SER A 102 -0.20 -48.67 2.36
C SER A 102 0.42 -49.44 1.19
N GLY A 103 1.72 -49.72 1.23
CA GLY A 103 2.46 -50.39 0.16
C GLY A 103 2.69 -49.53 -1.09
N ALA A 104 2.44 -48.22 -1.02
CA ALA A 104 2.68 -47.29 -2.12
C ALA A 104 4.18 -47.04 -2.36
N ILE A 105 5.01 -47.22 -1.33
CA ILE A 105 6.47 -47.16 -1.39
C ILE A 105 7.08 -48.35 -0.65
N ASN A 106 8.33 -48.67 -0.96
CA ASN A 106 9.10 -49.68 -0.26
C ASN A 106 9.98 -49.09 0.86
N GLN A 107 10.58 -49.97 1.68
CA GLN A 107 11.39 -49.56 2.83
C GLN A 107 12.58 -48.66 2.44
N GLN A 108 13.19 -48.92 1.28
CA GLN A 108 14.35 -48.19 0.78
C GLN A 108 13.96 -46.75 0.38
N GLU A 109 12.79 -46.58 -0.23
CA GLU A 109 12.21 -45.28 -0.57
C GLU A 109 11.80 -44.49 0.67
N PHE A 110 11.25 -45.18 1.69
CA PHE A 110 10.93 -44.56 2.97
C PHE A 110 12.19 -44.02 3.68
N ASP A 111 13.28 -44.81 3.72
CA ASP A 111 14.51 -44.39 4.38
C ASP A 111 15.16 -43.19 3.67
N ALA A 112 15.07 -43.12 2.33
CA ALA A 112 15.51 -41.96 1.56
C ALA A 112 14.68 -40.69 1.87
N LEU A 113 13.35 -40.81 1.99
CA LEU A 113 12.47 -39.69 2.36
C LEU A 113 12.72 -39.23 3.81
N LYS A 114 12.95 -40.17 4.73
CA LYS A 114 13.30 -39.87 6.13
C LYS A 114 14.61 -39.10 6.24
N GLN A 115 15.65 -39.52 5.52
CA GLN A 115 16.93 -38.81 5.50
C GLN A 115 16.78 -37.40 4.91
N LYS A 116 15.99 -37.25 3.84
CA LYS A 116 15.74 -35.95 3.20
C LYS A 116 14.99 -34.99 4.13
N ALA A 117 13.97 -35.48 4.85
CA ALA A 117 13.23 -34.68 5.83
C ALA A 117 14.11 -34.24 7.01
N LEU A 118 14.98 -35.13 7.51
CA LEU A 118 15.93 -34.81 8.60
C LEU A 118 17.06 -33.87 8.17
N ALA A 119 17.36 -33.80 6.87
CA ALA A 119 18.38 -32.90 6.31
C ALA A 119 17.83 -31.51 5.94
N ALA A 120 16.50 -31.33 5.91
CA ALA A 120 15.90 -30.02 5.70
C ALA A 120 16.05 -29.18 6.98
N PRO A 121 16.61 -27.96 6.92
CA PRO A 121 16.71 -27.09 8.09
C PRO A 121 15.30 -26.70 8.55
N ALA A 122 15.09 -26.77 9.87
CA ALA A 122 13.88 -26.29 10.54
C ALA A 122 13.72 -24.77 10.42
#